data_AF-A0A951EJ76-F1
#
_entry.id   AF-A0A951EJ76-F1
#
_cell.length_a   1.000
_cell.length_b   1.000
_cell.length_c   1.000
_cell.angle_alpha   90.00
_cell.angle_beta   90.00
_cell.angle_gamma   90.00
#
_symmetry.space_group_name_H-M   'P 1'
#
loop_
_entity.id
_entity.type
_entity.pdbx_description
1 polymer ?
#
loop_
_entity_poly.entity_id
_entity_poly.type
_entity_poly.pdbx_seq_one_letter_code
_entity_poly.pdbx_strand_id
1 'polypeptide(L)'
;MTACREIRTLFTPYVDGRLPGSEAQSVARHLRDCEACCEDFSDLRSTQSLVSSLGRKQPPAEMAMRLRLALLHERHEREIPIAHRFSAELSSRYAHLCEALQNIMLPATAGLLTAVLCFGVLVGFFAVPSKLSADDIPSGFFTPAKLAFAPFLVQDNCGPDSPVMVEAYVDSSGKVQDYRIVSKEPTDTLPALRQQLDNALIFAQFEPAMVFGKPSPSRVVVSFSRVNVGA
;
A
#
# COMPACT_ATOMS: atom_id res chain seq x y z
N MET A 1 45.13 55.82 -54.06
CA MET A 1 46.04 54.69 -53.74
C MET A 1 45.71 54.00 -52.42
N THR A 2 45.45 54.72 -51.32
CA THR A 2 45.06 54.10 -50.02
C THR A 2 43.73 53.33 -50.08
N ALA A 3 42.70 53.90 -50.72
CA ALA A 3 41.40 53.26 -50.89
C ALA A 3 41.44 51.96 -51.72
N CYS A 4 42.31 51.87 -52.74
CA CYS A 4 42.47 50.65 -53.54
C CYS A 4 43.08 49.52 -52.71
N ARG A 5 44.03 49.85 -51.83
CA ARG A 5 44.65 48.87 -50.94
C ARG A 5 43.64 48.30 -49.94
N GLU A 6 42.79 49.16 -49.38
CA GLU A 6 41.70 48.76 -48.48
C GLU A 6 40.71 47.84 -49.21
N ILE A 7 40.30 48.20 -50.41
CA ILE A 7 39.30 47.44 -51.18
C ILE A 7 39.85 46.08 -51.66
N ARG A 8 41.14 46.00 -52.02
CA ARG A 8 41.79 44.73 -52.34
C ARG A 8 41.75 43.72 -51.19
N THR A 9 41.80 44.17 -49.93
CA THR A 9 41.65 43.25 -48.77
C THR A 9 40.25 42.65 -48.66
N LEU A 10 39.26 43.30 -49.27
CA LEU A 10 37.86 42.87 -49.25
C LEU A 10 37.51 41.94 -50.43
N PHE A 11 38.41 41.70 -51.37
CA PHE A 11 38.11 40.86 -52.55
C PHE A 11 37.79 39.41 -52.20
N THR A 12 38.60 38.75 -51.37
CA THR A 12 38.33 37.37 -50.93
C THR A 12 36.99 37.23 -50.20
N PRO A 13 36.68 38.01 -49.13
CA PRO A 13 35.37 37.91 -48.48
C PRO A 13 34.20 38.35 -49.37
N TYR A 14 34.42 39.24 -50.35
CA TYR A 14 33.42 39.62 -51.34
C TYR A 14 33.09 38.45 -52.28
N VAL A 15 34.11 37.72 -52.76
CA VAL A 15 33.95 36.52 -53.60
C VAL A 15 33.25 35.39 -52.82
N ASP A 16 33.54 35.25 -51.53
CA ASP A 16 32.91 34.25 -50.66
C ASP A 16 31.49 34.65 -50.20
N GLY A 17 31.00 35.84 -50.57
CA GLY A 17 29.68 36.35 -50.18
C GLY A 17 29.55 36.62 -48.68
N ARG A 18 30.66 36.87 -47.98
CA ARG A 18 30.72 37.05 -46.52
C ARG A 18 30.67 38.51 -46.07
N LEU A 19 30.70 39.46 -47.00
CA LEU A 19 30.65 40.89 -46.66
C LEU A 19 29.23 41.37 -46.33
N PRO A 20 29.08 42.28 -45.35
CA PRO A 20 27.82 42.97 -45.13
C PRO A 20 27.45 43.84 -46.34
N GLY A 21 26.16 44.07 -46.57
CA GLY A 21 25.65 44.71 -47.79
C GLY A 21 26.22 46.10 -48.09
N SER A 22 26.55 46.89 -47.06
CA SER A 22 27.19 48.21 -47.20
C SER A 22 28.61 48.14 -47.78
N GLU A 23 29.40 47.17 -47.34
CA GLU A 23 30.78 46.93 -47.82
C GLU A 23 30.78 46.26 -49.19
N ALA A 24 29.86 45.33 -49.44
CA ALA A 24 29.66 44.77 -50.77
C ALA A 24 29.34 45.86 -51.81
N GLN A 25 28.54 46.86 -51.42
CA GLN A 25 28.20 47.98 -52.30
C GLN A 25 29.37 48.96 -52.51
N SER A 26 30.23 49.17 -51.51
CA SER A 26 31.42 50.01 -51.66
C SER A 26 32.44 49.37 -52.60
N VAL A 27 32.66 48.05 -52.49
CA VAL A 27 33.50 47.27 -53.42
C VAL A 27 32.92 47.32 -54.84
N ALA A 28 31.62 47.06 -55.01
CA ALA A 28 30.95 47.09 -56.32
C ALA A 28 30.94 48.48 -56.97
N ARG A 29 30.93 49.56 -56.17
CA ARG A 29 31.11 50.92 -56.67
C ARG A 29 32.55 51.12 -57.15
N HIS A 30 33.53 50.75 -56.35
CA HIS A 30 34.94 50.94 -56.71
C HIS A 30 35.39 50.13 -57.93
N LEU A 31 34.88 48.92 -58.11
CA LEU A 31 35.16 48.11 -59.30
C LEU A 31 34.61 48.72 -60.60
N ARG A 32 33.60 49.61 -60.52
CA ARG A 32 33.10 50.38 -61.67
C ARG A 32 33.94 51.61 -61.96
N ASP A 33 34.53 52.20 -60.92
CA ASP A 33 35.24 53.48 -61.02
C ASP A 33 36.76 53.30 -61.21
N CYS A 34 37.32 52.14 -60.90
CA CYS A 34 38.76 51.86 -60.96
C CYS A 34 39.09 50.62 -61.81
N GLU A 35 39.67 50.85 -62.99
CA GLU A 35 40.06 49.80 -63.95
C GLU A 35 41.11 48.84 -63.39
N ALA A 36 42.16 49.36 -62.73
CA ALA A 36 43.21 48.51 -62.14
C ALA A 36 42.67 47.51 -61.10
N CYS A 37 41.72 47.94 -60.25
CA CYS A 37 41.08 47.04 -59.28
C CYS A 37 40.09 46.07 -59.94
N CYS A 38 39.50 46.45 -61.07
CA CYS A 38 38.64 45.58 -61.88
C CYS A 38 39.45 44.45 -62.52
N GLU A 39 40.60 44.76 -63.10
CA GLU A 39 41.53 43.77 -63.66
C GLU A 39 41.99 42.76 -62.60
N ASP A 40 42.50 43.23 -61.46
CA ASP A 40 42.91 42.35 -60.36
C ASP A 40 41.78 41.42 -59.88
N PHE A 41 40.56 41.95 -59.82
CA PHE A 41 39.39 41.20 -59.41
C PHE A 41 38.98 40.16 -60.45
N SER A 42 39.14 40.48 -61.74
CA SER A 42 38.89 39.54 -62.84
C SER A 42 39.89 38.38 -62.85
N ASP A 43 41.15 38.65 -62.50
CA ASP A 43 42.18 37.62 -62.32
C ASP A 43 41.89 36.71 -61.12
N LEU A 44 41.40 37.29 -60.02
CA LEU A 44 40.94 36.51 -58.87
C LEU A 44 39.74 35.62 -59.24
N ARG A 45 38.80 36.11 -60.06
CA ARG A 45 37.66 35.34 -60.55
C ARG A 45 38.07 34.23 -61.51
N SER A 46 39.03 34.49 -62.40
CA SER A 46 39.52 33.50 -63.37
C SER A 46 40.25 32.36 -62.65
N THR A 47 41.11 32.67 -61.68
CA THR A 47 41.77 31.68 -60.82
C THR A 47 40.78 30.86 -60.01
N GLN A 48 39.75 31.49 -59.42
CA GLN A 48 38.65 30.77 -58.75
C GLN A 48 37.95 29.80 -59.71
N SER A 49 37.64 30.24 -60.92
CA SER A 49 36.98 29.42 -61.94
C SER A 49 37.83 28.20 -62.29
N LEU A 50 39.13 28.39 -62.55
CA LEU A 50 40.08 27.32 -62.84
C LEU A 50 40.16 26.32 -61.68
N VAL A 51 40.26 26.78 -60.43
CA VAL A 51 40.29 25.90 -59.26
C VAL A 51 38.97 25.14 -59.10
N SER A 52 37.84 25.79 -59.35
CA SER A 52 36.52 25.15 -59.27
C SER A 52 36.30 24.08 -60.35
N SER A 53 36.99 24.21 -61.48
CA SER A 53 36.93 23.25 -62.60
C SER A 53 37.66 21.93 -62.34
N LEU A 54 38.56 21.88 -61.34
CA LEU A 54 39.31 20.67 -60.96
C LEU A 54 38.42 19.54 -60.39
N GLY A 55 37.12 19.78 -60.27
CA GLY A 55 36.14 18.80 -59.80
C GLY A 55 36.05 18.75 -58.28
N ARG A 56 34.86 18.44 -57.79
CA ARG A 56 34.65 18.23 -56.35
C ARG A 56 35.11 16.83 -55.99
N LYS A 57 35.90 16.71 -54.92
CA LYS A 57 36.17 15.42 -54.28
C LYS A 57 34.82 14.78 -53.90
N GLN A 58 34.57 13.58 -54.38
CA GLN A 58 33.34 12.87 -54.02
C GLN A 58 33.30 12.68 -52.50
N PRO A 59 32.17 13.04 -51.85
CA PRO A 59 32.03 12.79 -50.43
C PRO A 59 32.09 11.27 -50.16
N PRO A 60 32.66 10.83 -49.03
CA PRO A 60 32.62 9.43 -48.63
C PRO A 60 31.18 8.89 -48.63
N ALA A 61 30.96 7.64 -49.04
CA ALA A 61 29.62 7.03 -49.11
C ALA A 61 28.83 7.13 -47.78
N GLU A 62 29.54 7.03 -46.66
CA GLU A 62 29.00 7.14 -45.29
C GLU A 62 28.54 8.56 -44.90
N MET A 63 28.99 9.60 -45.63
CA MET A 63 28.76 11.00 -45.22
C MET A 63 27.29 11.40 -45.34
N ALA A 64 26.58 10.89 -46.34
CA ALA A 64 25.14 11.13 -46.50
C ALA A 64 24.35 10.52 -45.33
N MET A 65 24.75 9.32 -44.88
CA MET A 65 24.12 8.67 -43.72
C MET A 65 24.44 9.41 -42.42
N ARG A 66 25.71 9.79 -42.20
CA ARG A 66 26.11 10.58 -41.02
C ARG A 66 25.40 11.93 -40.95
N LEU A 67 25.24 12.61 -42.08
CA LEU A 67 24.51 13.88 -42.13
C LEU A 67 23.02 13.69 -41.81
N ARG A 68 22.39 12.64 -42.36
CA ARG A 68 21.00 12.30 -42.01
C ARG A 68 20.85 12.01 -40.53
N LEU A 69 21.78 11.24 -39.94
CA LEU A 69 21.79 10.95 -38.51
C LEU A 69 22.00 12.21 -37.66
N ALA A 70 22.89 13.10 -38.07
CA ALA A 70 23.10 14.38 -37.38
C ALA A 70 21.86 15.28 -37.42
N LEU A 71 21.22 15.39 -38.59
CA LEU A 71 19.99 16.18 -38.76
C LEU A 71 18.80 15.60 -37.98
N LEU A 72 18.69 14.26 -37.91
CA LEU A 72 17.67 13.61 -37.10
C LEU A 72 17.91 13.86 -35.60
N HIS A 73 19.16 13.80 -35.14
CA HIS A 73 19.50 14.15 -33.75
C HIS A 73 19.13 15.60 -33.42
N GLU A 74 19.46 16.57 -34.28
CA GLU A 74 19.11 17.97 -34.05
C GLU A 74 17.59 18.22 -34.07
N ARG A 75 16.85 17.53 -34.93
CA ARG A 75 15.38 17.59 -34.92
C ARG A 75 14.81 17.01 -33.66
N HIS A 76 15.30 15.87 -33.20
CA HIS A 76 14.87 15.27 -31.95
C HIS A 76 15.16 16.22 -30.77
N GLU A 77 16.36 16.80 -30.69
CA GLU A 77 16.71 17.82 -29.69
C GLU A 77 15.77 19.05 -29.70
N ARG A 78 15.29 19.48 -30.88
CA ARG A 78 14.38 20.62 -31.03
C ARG A 78 12.91 20.28 -30.80
N GLU A 79 12.49 19.05 -31.11
CA GLU A 79 11.11 18.57 -30.96
C GLU A 79 10.83 18.00 -29.57
N ILE A 80 11.86 17.70 -28.76
CA ILE A 80 11.66 17.36 -27.35
C ILE A 80 10.97 18.58 -26.68
N PRO A 81 9.70 18.45 -26.27
CA PRO A 81 8.97 19.55 -25.65
C PRO A 81 9.69 19.94 -24.36
N ILE A 82 9.65 21.22 -23.98
CA ILE A 82 10.17 21.71 -22.69
C ILE A 82 9.60 20.91 -21.50
N ALA A 83 8.41 20.32 -21.67
CA ALA A 83 7.79 19.38 -20.74
C ALA A 83 8.65 18.13 -20.45
N HIS A 84 9.42 17.64 -21.43
CA HIS A 84 10.30 16.48 -21.26
C HIS A 84 11.67 16.82 -20.66
N ARG A 85 12.08 18.10 -20.62
CA ARG A 85 13.26 18.52 -19.82
C ARG A 85 12.93 18.57 -18.33
N PHE A 86 11.76 19.09 -17.97
CA PHE A 86 11.26 19.01 -16.60
C PHE A 86 10.92 17.58 -16.19
N SER A 87 10.35 16.78 -17.08
CA SER A 87 10.11 15.36 -16.79
C SER A 87 11.37 14.49 -16.89
N ALA A 88 12.46 14.87 -17.58
CA ALA A 88 13.72 14.11 -17.62
C ALA A 88 14.53 14.24 -16.32
N GLU A 89 14.47 15.40 -15.66
CA GLU A 89 15.16 15.59 -14.37
C GLU A 89 14.40 14.94 -13.20
N LEU A 90 13.07 14.91 -13.27
CA LEU A 90 12.24 14.11 -12.38
C LEU A 90 12.31 12.61 -12.74
N SER A 91 12.24 12.24 -14.02
CA SER A 91 12.24 10.84 -14.47
C SER A 91 13.59 10.16 -14.34
N SER A 92 14.74 10.85 -14.39
CA SER A 92 16.02 10.22 -14.05
C SER A 92 16.07 9.79 -12.57
N ARG A 93 15.50 10.60 -11.67
CA ARG A 93 15.33 10.22 -10.25
C ARG A 93 14.31 9.10 -10.07
N TYR A 94 13.19 9.12 -10.79
CA TYR A 94 12.19 8.05 -10.72
C TYR A 94 12.61 6.77 -11.46
N ALA A 95 13.42 6.85 -12.52
CA ALA A 95 13.92 5.70 -13.28
C ALA A 95 14.96 4.93 -12.47
N HIS A 96 15.88 5.61 -11.78
CA HIS A 96 16.78 4.95 -10.83
C HIS A 96 16.04 4.33 -9.64
N LEU A 97 14.94 4.95 -9.18
CA LEU A 97 14.06 4.34 -8.18
C LEU A 97 13.32 3.13 -8.73
N CYS A 98 12.82 3.18 -9.97
CA CYS A 98 12.15 2.05 -10.60
C CYS A 98 13.12 0.89 -10.88
N GLU A 99 14.36 1.16 -11.29
CA GLU A 99 15.39 0.15 -11.54
C GLU A 99 15.92 -0.47 -10.22
N ALA A 100 16.00 0.34 -9.15
CA ALA A 100 16.23 -0.15 -7.79
C ALA A 100 15.04 -0.97 -7.26
N LEU A 101 13.81 -0.54 -7.54
CA LEU A 101 12.59 -1.27 -7.17
C LEU A 101 12.40 -2.54 -8.00
N GLN A 102 12.90 -2.61 -9.23
CA GLN A 102 12.82 -3.79 -10.09
C GLN A 102 13.64 -4.96 -9.52
N ASN A 103 14.78 -4.68 -8.87
CA ASN A 103 15.53 -5.69 -8.09
C ASN A 103 14.92 -5.99 -6.71
N ILE A 104 14.02 -5.15 -6.21
CA ILE A 104 13.28 -5.34 -4.95
C ILE A 104 11.90 -5.98 -5.20
N MET A 105 11.43 -6.03 -6.44
CA MET A 105 10.08 -6.48 -6.78
C MET A 105 9.87 -7.99 -6.59
N LEU A 106 10.95 -8.78 -6.56
CA LEU A 106 10.91 -10.20 -6.17
C LEU A 106 10.79 -10.41 -4.64
N PRO A 107 11.58 -9.74 -3.77
CA PRO A 107 11.41 -9.90 -2.32
C PRO A 107 10.19 -9.17 -1.72
N ALA A 108 9.81 -8.00 -2.23
CA ALA A 108 8.72 -7.21 -1.62
C ALA A 108 7.32 -7.80 -1.88
N THR A 109 7.09 -8.37 -3.07
CA THR A 109 5.81 -9.04 -3.40
C THR A 109 5.67 -10.35 -2.62
N ALA A 110 6.77 -11.10 -2.43
CA ALA A 110 6.80 -12.29 -1.59
C ALA A 110 6.53 -11.97 -0.11
N GLY A 111 7.08 -10.85 0.41
CA GLY A 111 6.82 -10.38 1.77
C GLY A 111 5.36 -10.01 2.03
N LEU A 112 4.71 -9.32 1.08
CA LEU A 112 3.30 -8.95 1.23
C LEU A 112 2.36 -10.16 1.13
N LEU A 113 2.64 -11.10 0.21
CA LEU A 113 1.87 -12.34 0.10
C LEU A 113 1.99 -13.19 1.37
N THR A 114 3.19 -13.33 1.93
CA THR A 114 3.42 -14.09 3.16
C THR A 114 2.78 -13.41 4.38
N ALA A 115 2.85 -12.09 4.48
CA ALA A 115 2.20 -11.33 5.56
C ALA A 115 0.67 -11.48 5.51
N VAL A 116 0.06 -11.35 4.33
CA VAL A 116 -1.39 -11.54 4.15
C VAL A 116 -1.81 -12.97 4.50
N LEU A 117 -1.02 -13.97 4.10
CA LEU A 117 -1.31 -15.37 4.38
C LEU A 117 -1.17 -15.68 5.88
N CYS A 118 -0.11 -15.21 6.54
CA CYS A 118 0.07 -15.36 7.98
C CYS A 118 -1.04 -14.64 8.77
N PHE A 119 -1.38 -13.42 8.38
CA PHE A 119 -2.44 -12.65 9.03
C PHE A 119 -3.81 -13.30 8.81
N GLY A 120 -4.09 -13.82 7.61
CA GLY A 120 -5.32 -14.55 7.30
C GLY A 120 -5.46 -15.82 8.14
N VAL A 121 -4.38 -16.59 8.33
CA VAL A 121 -4.35 -17.77 9.22
C VAL A 121 -4.56 -17.36 10.67
N LEU A 122 -3.91 -16.30 11.14
CA LEU A 122 -4.07 -15.79 12.51
C LEU A 122 -5.50 -15.32 12.75
N VAL A 123 -6.08 -14.53 11.85
CA VAL A 123 -7.47 -14.08 11.96
C VAL A 123 -8.40 -15.29 11.89
N GLY A 124 -8.17 -16.28 11.04
CA GLY A 124 -8.93 -17.52 11.03
C GLY A 124 -8.86 -18.29 12.36
N PHE A 125 -7.71 -18.26 13.03
CA PHE A 125 -7.54 -18.90 14.34
C PHE A 125 -8.19 -18.13 15.49
N PHE A 126 -8.11 -16.79 15.48
CA PHE A 126 -8.63 -15.93 16.56
C PHE A 126 -10.08 -15.50 16.37
N ALA A 127 -10.57 -15.42 15.14
CA ALA A 127 -11.92 -14.95 14.81
C ALA A 127 -12.94 -16.09 14.67
N VAL A 128 -12.53 -17.36 14.75
CA VAL A 128 -13.48 -18.43 15.07
C VAL A 128 -13.88 -18.20 16.53
N PRO A 129 -15.14 -17.83 16.82
CA PRO A 129 -15.60 -17.80 18.20
C PRO A 129 -15.55 -19.24 18.70
N SER A 130 -14.48 -19.60 19.41
CA SER A 130 -14.52 -20.74 20.31
C SER A 130 -15.73 -20.49 21.19
N LYS A 131 -16.77 -21.32 21.04
CA LYS A 131 -17.85 -21.35 22.03
C LYS A 131 -17.14 -21.55 23.36
N LEU A 132 -17.07 -20.48 24.16
CA LEU A 132 -16.49 -20.49 25.49
C LEU A 132 -17.40 -21.38 26.34
N SER A 133 -17.17 -22.69 26.25
CA SER A 133 -17.71 -23.66 27.20
C SER A 133 -16.84 -23.50 28.43
N ALA A 134 -17.30 -22.65 29.34
CA ALA A 134 -16.60 -22.23 30.53
C ALA A 134 -16.68 -23.28 31.64
N ASP A 135 -16.36 -24.56 31.38
CA ASP A 135 -16.57 -25.56 32.44
C ASP A 135 -15.63 -26.77 32.54
N ASP A 136 -14.71 -27.05 31.59
CA ASP A 136 -14.00 -28.35 31.61
C ASP A 136 -12.47 -28.30 31.82
N ILE A 137 -11.87 -27.14 32.15
CA ILE A 137 -10.43 -27.07 32.46
C ILE A 137 -10.21 -26.23 33.73
N PRO A 138 -9.63 -26.80 34.80
CA PRO A 138 -9.29 -26.05 36.01
C PRO A 138 -8.15 -25.08 35.72
N SER A 139 -8.48 -23.92 35.13
CA SER A 139 -7.55 -22.81 35.01
C SER A 139 -7.48 -22.09 36.35
N GLY A 140 -6.27 -21.76 36.83
CA GLY A 140 -6.06 -21.09 38.11
C GLY A 140 -6.64 -19.66 38.23
N PHE A 141 -7.35 -19.19 37.19
CA PHE A 141 -7.96 -17.86 37.10
C PHE A 141 -9.49 -17.89 37.01
N PHE A 142 -10.10 -19.07 37.12
CA PHE A 142 -11.55 -19.27 37.20
C PHE A 142 -11.93 -19.89 38.54
N THR A 143 -12.77 -19.19 39.30
CA THR A 143 -13.39 -19.75 40.51
C THR A 143 -14.86 -20.03 40.21
N PRO A 144 -15.33 -21.29 40.30
CA PRO A 144 -16.73 -21.62 40.01
C PRO A 144 -17.65 -21.00 41.05
N ALA A 145 -18.89 -20.71 40.65
CA ALA A 145 -19.90 -20.21 41.57
C ALA A 145 -20.25 -21.27 42.63
N LYS A 146 -20.32 -20.84 43.89
CA LYS A 146 -20.63 -21.70 45.03
C LYS A 146 -21.91 -21.24 45.69
N LEU A 147 -22.68 -22.18 46.21
CA LEU A 147 -23.86 -21.86 47.01
C LEU A 147 -23.39 -21.31 48.36
N ALA A 148 -23.62 -20.01 48.60
CA ALA A 148 -23.29 -19.38 49.88
C ALA A 148 -24.37 -19.67 50.93
N PHE A 149 -25.62 -19.51 50.51
CA PHE A 149 -26.77 -19.64 51.39
C PHE A 149 -28.02 -20.06 50.60
N ALA A 150 -28.71 -21.10 51.07
CA ALA A 150 -30.04 -21.46 50.63
C ALA A 150 -30.93 -21.62 51.87
N PRO A 151 -31.97 -20.78 52.05
CA PRO A 151 -32.77 -20.79 53.28
C PRO A 151 -33.72 -22.00 53.40
N PHE A 152 -33.84 -22.84 52.36
CA PHE A 152 -34.79 -23.93 52.37
C PHE A 152 -34.27 -25.16 51.61
N LEU A 153 -34.29 -26.33 52.27
CA LEU A 153 -34.08 -27.63 51.64
C LEU A 153 -35.45 -28.24 51.33
N VAL A 154 -35.67 -28.65 50.09
CA VAL A 154 -36.93 -29.25 49.62
C VAL A 154 -37.30 -30.45 50.49
N GLN A 155 -38.36 -30.31 51.29
CA GLN A 155 -38.58 -31.17 52.46
C GLN A 155 -39.45 -32.40 52.19
N ASP A 156 -40.30 -32.41 51.16
CA ASP A 156 -41.42 -33.38 51.13
C ASP A 156 -41.49 -34.37 49.95
N ASN A 157 -40.76 -34.21 48.85
CA ASN A 157 -40.95 -35.09 47.67
C ASN A 157 -39.68 -35.71 47.08
N CYS A 158 -38.52 -35.48 47.69
CA CYS A 158 -37.26 -36.04 47.18
C CYS A 158 -36.99 -37.40 47.83
N GLY A 159 -37.10 -38.47 47.04
CA GLY A 159 -36.76 -39.84 47.48
C GLY A 159 -35.26 -39.99 47.72
N PRO A 160 -34.83 -40.92 48.60
CA PRO A 160 -33.41 -41.14 48.89
C PRO A 160 -32.60 -41.55 47.64
N ASP A 161 -33.26 -42.13 46.64
CA ASP A 161 -32.61 -42.67 45.43
C ASP A 161 -32.69 -41.73 44.21
N SER A 162 -33.31 -40.55 44.31
CA SER A 162 -33.46 -39.62 43.19
C SER A 162 -33.33 -38.15 43.63
N PRO A 163 -32.09 -37.65 43.83
CA PRO A 163 -31.88 -36.23 44.10
C PRO A 163 -32.40 -35.37 42.94
N VAL A 164 -33.08 -34.27 43.26
CA VAL A 164 -33.52 -33.30 42.25
C VAL A 164 -32.33 -32.44 41.87
N MET A 165 -31.85 -32.60 40.65
CA MET A 165 -30.79 -31.79 40.06
C MET A 165 -31.42 -30.63 39.30
N VAL A 166 -31.02 -29.43 39.69
CA VAL A 166 -31.45 -28.18 39.08
C VAL A 166 -30.22 -27.45 38.55
N GLU A 167 -30.22 -27.14 37.27
CA GLU A 167 -29.25 -26.24 36.65
C GLU A 167 -29.78 -24.81 36.82
N ALA A 168 -29.17 -24.05 37.72
CA ALA A 168 -29.51 -22.65 38.00
C ALA A 168 -28.55 -21.71 37.24
N TYR A 169 -29.12 -20.66 36.65
CA TYR A 169 -28.40 -19.59 35.98
C TYR A 169 -28.17 -18.46 36.97
N VAL A 170 -26.91 -18.25 37.35
CA VAL A 170 -26.51 -17.26 38.35
C VAL A 170 -25.88 -16.07 37.65
N ASP A 171 -26.36 -14.87 37.97
CA ASP A 171 -25.81 -13.61 37.48
C ASP A 171 -24.49 -13.25 38.18
N SER A 172 -23.77 -12.29 37.62
CA SER A 172 -22.63 -11.58 38.23
C SER A 172 -22.90 -11.03 39.64
N SER A 173 -24.17 -10.81 40.03
CA SER A 173 -24.56 -10.40 41.38
C SER A 173 -24.73 -11.57 42.37
N GLY A 174 -24.58 -12.82 41.92
CA GLY A 174 -24.80 -14.01 42.74
C GLY A 174 -26.28 -14.37 42.94
N LYS A 175 -27.20 -13.74 42.18
CA LYS A 175 -28.63 -14.05 42.19
C LYS A 175 -29.00 -15.01 41.07
N VAL A 176 -30.00 -15.85 41.32
CA VAL A 176 -30.56 -16.76 40.31
C VAL A 176 -31.50 -15.99 39.40
N GLN A 177 -31.26 -16.06 38.08
CA GLN A 177 -32.14 -15.46 37.06
C GLN A 177 -33.15 -16.46 36.51
N ASP A 178 -32.71 -17.69 36.28
CA ASP A 178 -33.53 -18.75 35.71
C ASP A 178 -33.03 -20.12 36.20
N TYR A 179 -33.88 -21.15 36.12
CA TYR A 179 -33.50 -22.51 36.45
C TYR A 179 -34.13 -23.55 35.53
N ARG A 180 -33.39 -24.62 35.31
CA ARG A 180 -33.84 -25.78 34.54
C ARG A 180 -33.74 -27.03 35.39
N ILE A 181 -34.85 -27.73 35.54
CA ILE A 181 -34.86 -29.04 36.20
C ILE A 181 -34.25 -30.06 35.22
N VAL A 182 -33.16 -30.71 35.63
CA VAL A 182 -32.45 -31.72 34.85
C VAL A 182 -32.86 -33.14 35.29
N SER A 183 -33.47 -33.28 36.46
CA SER A 183 -34.01 -34.56 36.94
C SER A 183 -35.22 -35.04 36.15
N LYS A 184 -35.22 -36.35 35.90
CA LYS A 184 -36.28 -37.09 35.20
C LYS A 184 -37.34 -37.53 36.20
N GLU A 185 -38.18 -36.59 36.65
CA GLU A 185 -39.30 -36.89 37.56
C GLU A 185 -40.66 -36.97 36.83
N PRO A 186 -41.62 -37.76 37.35
CA PRO A 186 -42.95 -37.91 36.76
C PRO A 186 -43.76 -36.60 36.77
N THR A 187 -44.48 -36.37 35.67
CA THR A 187 -45.12 -35.10 35.30
C THR A 187 -46.14 -34.56 36.31
N ASP A 188 -46.71 -35.41 37.17
CA ASP A 188 -47.84 -35.07 38.04
C ASP A 188 -47.46 -34.27 39.30
N THR A 189 -46.21 -34.34 39.77
CA THR A 189 -45.71 -33.62 40.97
C THR A 189 -44.94 -32.33 40.64
N LEU A 190 -44.75 -32.04 39.35
CA LEU A 190 -44.01 -30.86 38.86
C LEU A 190 -44.54 -29.49 39.35
N PRO A 191 -45.86 -29.21 39.42
CA PRO A 191 -46.31 -27.85 39.76
C PRO A 191 -46.03 -27.49 41.23
N ALA A 192 -46.22 -28.43 42.16
CA ALA A 192 -45.92 -28.22 43.58
C ALA A 192 -44.40 -28.10 43.83
N LEU A 193 -43.60 -28.91 43.13
CA LEU A 193 -42.14 -28.85 43.21
C LEU A 193 -41.59 -27.52 42.64
N ARG A 194 -42.12 -27.05 41.51
CA ARG A 194 -41.74 -25.75 40.94
C ARG A 194 -41.98 -24.60 41.90
N GLN A 195 -43.16 -24.55 42.53
CA GLN A 195 -43.46 -23.50 43.50
C GLN A 195 -42.51 -23.51 44.71
N GLN A 196 -42.09 -24.69 45.17
CA GLN A 196 -41.09 -24.81 46.22
C GLN A 196 -39.69 -24.37 45.76
N LEU A 197 -39.29 -24.74 44.54
CA LEU A 197 -38.02 -24.33 43.94
C LEU A 197 -37.98 -22.82 43.68
N ASP A 198 -39.07 -22.22 43.21
CA ASP A 198 -39.18 -20.77 42.99
C ASP A 198 -38.91 -20.03 44.31
N ASN A 199 -39.61 -20.39 45.37
CA ASN A 199 -39.42 -19.78 46.69
C ASN A 199 -38.00 -20.01 47.23
N ALA A 200 -37.46 -21.22 47.09
CA ALA A 200 -36.12 -21.52 47.59
C ALA A 200 -35.01 -20.78 46.81
N LEU A 201 -35.12 -20.71 45.48
CA LEU A 201 -34.11 -20.10 44.60
C LEU A 201 -34.19 -18.56 44.58
N ILE A 202 -35.37 -17.97 44.79
CA ILE A 202 -35.53 -16.51 44.93
C ILE A 202 -34.72 -15.97 46.12
N PHE A 203 -34.67 -16.72 47.21
CA PHE A 203 -33.92 -16.34 48.42
C PHE A 203 -32.54 -16.99 48.53
N ALA A 204 -32.14 -17.81 47.56
CA ALA A 204 -30.81 -18.37 47.51
C ALA A 204 -29.80 -17.30 47.07
N GLN A 205 -28.66 -17.25 47.77
CA GLN A 205 -27.53 -16.40 47.43
C GLN A 205 -26.35 -17.28 47.07
N PHE A 206 -25.81 -17.06 45.87
CA PHE A 206 -24.60 -17.72 45.39
C PHE A 206 -23.43 -16.74 45.46
N GLU A 207 -22.24 -17.25 45.72
CA GLU A 207 -21.01 -16.55 45.37
C GLU A 207 -20.86 -16.60 43.85
N PRO A 208 -20.80 -15.45 43.15
CA PRO A 208 -20.72 -15.44 41.70
C PRO A 208 -19.42 -16.08 41.22
N ALA A 209 -19.44 -16.63 40.01
CA ALA A 209 -18.22 -17.14 39.40
C ALA A 209 -17.25 -15.97 39.12
N MET A 210 -15.97 -16.20 39.38
CA MET A 210 -14.94 -15.18 39.19
C MET A 210 -14.07 -15.55 38.00
N VAL A 211 -14.00 -14.65 37.02
CA VAL A 211 -13.12 -14.75 35.84
C VAL A 211 -12.14 -13.59 35.93
N PHE A 212 -10.84 -13.88 36.12
CA PHE A 212 -9.82 -12.83 36.33
C PHE A 212 -10.16 -11.84 37.46
N GLY A 213 -10.77 -12.34 38.54
CA GLY A 213 -11.17 -11.53 39.69
C GLY A 213 -12.40 -10.64 39.46
N LYS A 214 -13.05 -10.74 38.30
CA LYS A 214 -14.31 -10.04 38.00
C LYS A 214 -15.49 -11.01 38.10
N PRO A 215 -16.61 -10.60 38.71
CA PRO A 215 -17.80 -11.43 38.75
C PRO A 215 -18.38 -11.62 37.34
N SER A 216 -18.67 -12.87 37.00
CA SER A 216 -19.17 -13.32 35.70
C SER A 216 -20.44 -14.14 35.88
N PRO A 217 -21.42 -14.03 34.96
CA PRO A 217 -22.55 -14.96 34.93
C PRO A 217 -22.05 -16.40 34.73
N SER A 218 -22.71 -17.36 35.38
CA SER A 218 -22.34 -18.78 35.33
C SER A 218 -23.54 -19.69 35.51
N ARG A 219 -23.35 -20.97 35.20
CA ARG A 219 -24.34 -22.02 35.45
C ARG A 219 -23.85 -22.89 36.59
N VAL A 220 -24.76 -23.25 37.48
CA VAL A 220 -24.45 -24.12 38.63
C VAL A 220 -25.47 -25.24 38.67
N VAL A 221 -24.98 -26.47 38.78
CA VAL A 221 -25.83 -27.63 39.05
C VAL A 221 -25.92 -27.82 40.55
N VAL A 222 -27.11 -27.66 41.10
CA VAL A 222 -27.40 -27.89 42.52
C VAL A 222 -28.23 -29.16 42.65
N SER A 223 -27.76 -30.09 43.48
CA SER A 223 -28.52 -31.26 43.87
C SER A 223 -29.25 -30.99 45.19
N PHE A 224 -30.57 -31.06 45.17
CA PHE A 224 -31.38 -31.05 46.38
C PHE A 224 -31.58 -32.48 46.86
N SER A 225 -31.23 -32.75 48.12
CA SER A 225 -31.45 -34.03 48.79
C SER A 225 -32.11 -33.81 50.15
N ARG A 226 -32.93 -34.77 50.58
CA ARG A 226 -33.59 -34.75 51.89
C ARG A 226 -32.54 -34.80 53.01
N VAL A 227 -32.51 -33.78 53.87
CA VAL A 227 -31.74 -33.81 55.13
C VAL A 227 -32.70 -34.20 56.25
N ASN A 228 -32.57 -35.43 56.73
CA ASN A 228 -33.32 -35.90 57.89
C ASN A 228 -32.51 -35.55 59.15
N VAL A 229 -32.93 -34.51 59.87
CA VAL A 229 -32.36 -34.22 61.19
C VAL A 229 -33.01 -35.20 62.16
N GLY A 230 -32.33 -36.31 62.45
CA GLY A 230 -32.68 -37.16 63.58
C GLY A 230 -32.63 -36.32 64.85
N ALA A 231 -33.69 -36.41 65.66
CA ALA A 231 -33.86 -35.68 66.91
C ALA A 231 -32.68 -35.84 67.87
#